data_AF-A0A9D6R5M0-F1
#
_entry.id   AF-A0A9D6R5M0-F1
#
_cell.length_a   1.000
_cell.length_b   1.000
_cell.length_c   1.000
_cell.angle_alpha   90.00
_cell.angle_beta   90.00
_cell.angle_gamma   90.00
#
_symmetry.space_group_name_H-M   'P 1'
#
loop_
_entity.id
_entity.type
_entity.pdbx_description
1 polymer ?
#
loop_
_entity_poly.entity_id
_entity_poly.type
_entity_poly.pdbx_seq_one_letter_code
_entity_poly.pdbx_strand_id
1 'polypeptide(L)' 'VESYPVETSHATSLLIGRKLTPEVIEAAAQAASRPAKPLDNTDMALSYRKKMVVVYVARALRQAAGLKNDH' A
#
# COMPACT_ATOMS: atom_id res chain seq x y z
N VAL A 1 11.38 1.53 -12.11
CA VAL A 1 10.29 2.51 -12.25
C VAL A 1 9.49 2.17 -13.46
N GLU A 2 8.19 2.09 -13.29
CA GLU A 2 7.29 2.24 -14.42
C GLU A 2 6.76 3.67 -14.41
N SER A 3 6.64 4.29 -15.58
CA SER A 3 6.07 5.64 -15.76
C SER A 3 4.55 5.66 -15.62
N TYR A 4 3.95 4.52 -15.25
CA TYR A 4 2.52 4.27 -15.19
C TYR A 4 2.16 3.51 -13.90
N PRO A 5 0.90 3.56 -13.45
CA PRO A 5 0.43 2.79 -12.30
C PRO A 5 0.65 1.29 -12.49
N VAL A 6 1.34 0.64 -11.54
CA VAL A 6 1.60 -0.79 -11.59
C VAL A 6 0.66 -1.52 -10.64
N GLU A 7 0.02 -2.56 -11.13
CA GLU A 7 -0.82 -3.43 -10.31
C GLU A 7 0.03 -4.29 -9.36
N THR A 8 -0.37 -4.36 -8.09
CA THR A 8 0.33 -5.12 -7.04
C THR A 8 -0.37 -6.45 -6.78
N SER A 9 -0.16 -7.42 -7.68
CA SER A 9 -0.75 -8.78 -7.60
C SER A 9 -0.55 -9.46 -6.24
N HIS A 10 0.61 -9.24 -5.59
CA HIS A 10 0.88 -9.76 -4.26
C HIS A 10 -0.01 -9.14 -3.18
N ALA A 11 -0.24 -7.82 -3.21
CA ALA A 11 -1.15 -7.16 -2.28
C ALA A 11 -2.60 -7.63 -2.50
N THR A 12 -3.02 -7.76 -3.76
CA THR A 12 -4.35 -8.29 -4.12
C THR A 12 -4.57 -9.69 -3.56
N SER A 13 -3.57 -10.58 -3.64
CA SER A 13 -3.66 -11.95 -3.11
C SER A 13 -3.88 -12.03 -1.59
N LEU A 14 -3.46 -11.00 -0.84
CA LEU A 14 -3.67 -10.93 0.61
C LEU A 14 -5.11 -10.53 0.98
N LEU A 15 -5.85 -9.94 0.06
CA LEU A 15 -7.20 -9.43 0.26
C LEU A 15 -8.28 -10.41 -0.19
N ILE A 16 -8.05 -11.13 -1.30
CA ILE A 16 -9.05 -12.04 -1.89
C ILE A 16 -9.42 -13.14 -0.89
N GLY A 17 -10.73 -13.27 -0.62
CA GLY A 17 -11.28 -14.32 0.24
C GLY A 17 -11.03 -14.12 1.74
N ARG A 18 -10.44 -12.99 2.16
CA ARG A 18 -10.21 -12.68 3.58
C ARG A 18 -11.15 -11.57 4.06
N LYS A 19 -11.52 -11.63 5.33
CA LYS A 19 -12.18 -10.51 6.01
C LYS A 19 -11.18 -9.35 6.10
N LEU A 20 -11.62 -8.14 5.75
CA LEU A 20 -10.83 -6.92 5.87
C LEU A 20 -10.71 -6.53 7.35
N THR A 21 -9.76 -7.16 8.06
CA THR A 21 -9.37 -6.78 9.41
C THR A 21 -8.20 -5.78 9.37
N PRO A 22 -7.95 -5.02 10.44
CA PRO A 22 -6.81 -4.11 10.51
C PRO A 22 -5.47 -4.76 10.14
N GLU A 23 -5.24 -6.01 10.56
CA GLU A 23 -4.02 -6.76 10.31
C GLU A 23 -3.86 -7.14 8.84
N VAL A 24 -4.96 -7.56 8.20
CA VAL A 24 -4.97 -7.90 6.75
C VAL A 24 -4.72 -6.65 5.92
N ILE A 25 -5.30 -5.52 6.32
CA ILE A 25 -5.13 -4.23 5.66
C ILE A 25 -3.67 -3.76 5.75
N GLU A 26 -3.06 -3.85 6.94
CA GLU A 26 -1.66 -3.47 7.15
C GLU A 26 -0.72 -4.35 6.33
N ALA A 27 -0.93 -5.67 6.32
CA ALA A 27 -0.13 -6.61 5.54
C ALA A 27 -0.22 -6.33 4.02
N ALA A 28 -1.43 -6.05 3.51
CA ALA A 28 -1.65 -5.70 2.11
C ALA A 28 -0.98 -4.36 1.74
N ALA A 29 -1.06 -3.36 2.63
CA ALA A 29 -0.43 -2.06 2.45
C ALA A 29 1.10 -2.16 2.40
N GLN A 30 1.70 -2.97 3.28
CA GLN A 30 3.14 -3.24 3.25
C GLN A 30 3.55 -3.96 1.96
N ALA A 31 2.79 -4.97 1.53
CA ALA A 31 3.04 -5.67 0.27
C ALA A 31 2.98 -4.74 -0.94
N ALA A 32 2.03 -3.80 -0.96
CA ALA A 32 1.87 -2.81 -2.03
C ALA A 32 3.04 -1.80 -2.12
N SER A 33 3.80 -1.60 -1.05
CA SER A 33 4.96 -0.70 -1.02
C SER A 33 6.24 -1.29 -1.66
N ARG A 34 6.30 -2.62 -1.86
CA ARG A 34 7.50 -3.33 -2.34
C ARG A 34 7.95 -2.96 -3.77
N PRO A 35 7.06 -2.79 -4.76
CA PRO A 35 7.43 -2.40 -6.12
C PRO A 35 7.66 -0.90 -6.29
N ALA A 36 7.45 -0.07 -5.25
CA ALA A 36 7.78 1.34 -5.28
C ALA A 36 9.30 1.54 -5.36
N LYS A 37 9.84 1.50 -6.59
CA LYS A 37 11.24 1.79 -6.93
C LYS A 37 11.33 2.86 -8.03
N PRO A 38 11.11 4.17 -7.71
CA PRO A 38 11.54 5.39 -8.44
C PRO A 38 13.06 5.50 -8.66
N LEU A 39 13.46 6.03 -9.82
CA LEU A 39 14.84 6.29 -10.25
C LEU A 39 15.45 7.30 -9.27
N ASP A 40 16.75 7.14 -9.06
CA ASP A 40 17.55 7.67 -7.96
C ASP A 40 17.76 9.19 -8.03
N ASN A 41 16.68 9.94 -7.89
CA ASN A 41 16.73 11.39 -7.83
C ASN A 41 16.33 11.75 -6.40
N THR A 42 17.33 11.88 -5.52
CA THR A 42 17.26 12.21 -4.08
C THR A 42 16.69 11.13 -3.13
N ASP A 43 17.58 10.52 -2.35
CA ASP A 43 17.36 9.42 -1.39
C ASP A 43 16.20 9.64 -0.38
N MET A 44 15.90 10.89 -0.02
CA MET A 44 14.78 11.21 0.88
C MET A 44 13.41 10.89 0.28
N ALA A 45 13.26 10.97 -1.05
CA ALA A 45 11.97 10.76 -1.70
C ALA A 45 11.58 9.27 -1.77
N LEU A 46 12.54 8.34 -1.71
CA LEU A 46 12.25 6.91 -1.81
C LEU A 46 11.65 6.35 -0.51
N SER A 47 12.29 6.62 0.62
CA SER A 47 11.82 6.17 1.94
C SER A 47 10.47 6.82 2.29
N TYR A 48 10.31 8.11 1.97
CA TYR A 48 9.05 8.82 2.12
C TYR A 48 7.94 8.21 1.25
N ARG A 49 8.18 7.97 -0.05
CA ARG A 49 7.18 7.37 -0.94
C ARG A 49 6.76 5.97 -0.51
N LYS A 50 7.68 5.14 -0.05
CA LYS A 50 7.32 3.81 0.51
C LYS A 50 6.39 3.94 1.72
N LYS A 51 6.69 4.84 2.65
CA LYS A 51 5.80 5.11 3.80
C LYS A 51 4.43 5.61 3.34
N MET A 52 4.38 6.50 2.37
CA MET A 52 3.11 7.03 1.85
C MET A 52 2.26 5.96 1.14
N VAL A 53 2.87 5.03 0.40
CA VAL A 53 2.11 3.90 -0.20
C VAL A 53 1.41 3.08 0.88
N VAL A 54 2.09 2.78 1.99
CA VAL A 54 1.48 2.06 3.12
C VAL A 54 0.30 2.86 3.67
N VAL A 55 0.48 4.16 3.94
CA VAL A 55 -0.57 5.02 4.48
C VAL A 55 -1.80 5.11 3.55
N TYR A 56 -1.60 5.34 2.25
CA TYR A 56 -2.70 5.49 1.31
C TYR A 56 -3.46 4.18 1.09
N VAL A 57 -2.75 3.06 0.91
CA VAL A 57 -3.39 1.75 0.71
C VAL A 57 -4.18 1.36 1.96
N ALA A 58 -3.61 1.57 3.15
CA ALA A 58 -4.29 1.22 4.39
C ALA A 58 -5.54 2.08 4.63
N ARG A 59 -5.51 3.38 4.28
CA ARG A 59 -6.68 4.27 4.37
C ARG A 59 -7.75 3.89 3.35
N ALA A 60 -7.37 3.59 2.12
CA ALA A 60 -8.31 3.18 1.07
C ALA A 60 -9.02 1.88 1.44
N LEU A 61 -8.29 0.88 1.96
CA LEU A 61 -8.86 -0.39 2.38
C LEU A 61 -9.75 -0.26 3.62
N ARG A 62 -9.37 0.59 4.60
CA ARG A 62 -10.24 0.89 5.75
C ARG A 62 -11.55 1.54 5.32
N GLN A 63 -11.49 2.53 4.42
CA GLN A 63 -12.68 3.16 3.85
C GLN A 63 -13.57 2.15 3.11
N ALA A 64 -12.98 1.29 2.28
CA ALA A 64 -13.71 0.23 1.59
C ALA A 64 -14.36 -0.77 2.55
N ALA A 65 -13.75 -1.00 3.72
CA ALA A 65 -14.27 -1.87 4.78
C ALA A 65 -15.25 -1.18 5.75
N GLY A 66 -15.51 0.13 5.61
CA GLY A 66 -16.33 0.90 6.57
C GLY A 66 -15.66 1.13 7.93
N LEU A 67 -14.34 0.99 8.03
CA LEU A 67 -13.56 1.19 9.24
C LEU A 67 -13.11 2.66 9.36
N LYS A 68 -13.01 3.17 10.60
CA LYS A 68 -12.44 4.51 10.85
C LYS A 68 -10.96 4.53 10.46
N ASN A 69 -10.52 5.64 9.88
CA ASN A 69 -9.10 5.90 9.68
C ASN A 69 -8.47 6.33 11.01
N ASP A 70 -7.28 5.82 11.29
CA ASP A 70 -6.48 6.27 12.43
C ASP A 70 -5.86 7.63 12.06
N HIS A 71 -6.06 8.64 12.92
CA HIS A 71 -5.58 10.02 12.76
C HIS A 71 -4.16 10.17 13.31
#